data_AF-A0A2M8KGH7-F1
#
_entry.id   AF-A0A2M8KGH7-F1
#
_cell.length_a   1.000
_cell.length_b   1.000
_cell.length_c   1.000
_cell.angle_alpha   90.00
_cell.angle_beta   90.00
_cell.angle_gamma   90.00
#
_symmetry.space_group_name_H-M   'P 1'
#
loop_
_entity.id
_entity.type
_entity.pdbx_description
1 polymer ?
#
loop_
_entity_poly.entity_id
_entity_poly.type
_entity_poly.pdbx_seq_one_letter_code
_entity_poly.pdbx_strand_id
1 'polypeptide(L)'
;KIKVFGTGRSDYANQINNVLVFPGIFRGALDARAKAITDKMKISAALAIAGLVDGKELSSTFIVPSVFDKRVAPAVADAVKKAI
;
A
#
# COMPACT_ATOMS: atom_id res chain seq x y z
N LYS A 1 2.19 -27.68 2.13
CA LYS A 1 0.95 -26.87 2.31
C LYS A 1 1.31 -25.39 2.22
N ILE A 2 0.51 -24.60 1.51
CA ILE A 2 0.68 -23.15 1.40
C ILE A 2 0.20 -22.50 2.72
N LYS A 3 1.05 -21.68 3.36
CA LYS A 3 0.71 -20.98 4.62
C LYS A 3 0.03 -19.63 4.38
N VAL A 4 0.45 -18.91 3.34
CA VAL A 4 -0.09 -17.60 2.92
C VAL A 4 -0.25 -17.64 1.41
N PHE A 5 -1.39 -17.19 0.92
CA PHE A 5 -1.70 -17.14 -0.50
C PHE A 5 -2.23 -15.74 -0.84
N GLY A 6 -1.68 -15.11 -1.88
CA GLY A 6 -2.14 -13.82 -2.40
C GLY A 6 -2.20 -13.83 -3.92
N THR A 7 -3.15 -13.10 -4.47
CA THR A 7 -3.41 -13.05 -5.92
C THR A 7 -4.02 -11.70 -6.30
N GLY A 8 -4.06 -11.36 -7.58
CA GLY A 8 -4.74 -10.14 -8.06
C GLY A 8 -6.27 -10.26 -8.10
N ARG A 9 -6.82 -11.47 -7.95
CA ARG A 9 -8.26 -11.71 -8.06
C ARG A 9 -9.01 -11.29 -6.80
N SER A 10 -10.21 -10.74 -6.97
CA SER A 10 -11.07 -10.24 -5.88
C SER A 10 -11.88 -11.33 -5.17
N ASP A 11 -11.97 -12.54 -5.73
CA ASP A 11 -12.68 -13.69 -5.16
C ASP A 11 -11.83 -14.48 -4.14
N TYR A 12 -10.59 -14.05 -3.88
CA TYR A 12 -9.68 -14.67 -2.90
C TYR A 12 -9.25 -13.66 -1.83
N ALA A 13 -8.84 -14.20 -0.67
CA ALA A 13 -8.14 -13.43 0.35
C ALA A 13 -6.81 -12.84 -0.17
N ASN A 14 -6.31 -11.80 0.49
CA ASN A 14 -5.06 -11.11 0.16
C ASN A 14 -4.99 -10.64 -1.31
N GLN A 15 -5.98 -9.86 -1.73
CA GLN A 15 -5.97 -9.27 -3.07
C GLN A 15 -4.81 -8.26 -3.20
N ILE A 16 -3.86 -8.55 -4.09
CA ILE A 16 -2.75 -7.65 -4.43
C ILE A 16 -3.18 -6.79 -5.62
N ASN A 17 -3.43 -5.51 -5.38
CA ASN A 17 -3.96 -4.61 -6.39
C ASN A 17 -3.31 -3.22 -6.34
N ASN A 18 -3.06 -2.66 -7.54
CA ASN A 18 -2.46 -1.37 -7.81
C ASN A 18 -3.26 -0.20 -7.19
N VAL A 19 -4.57 -0.40 -6.97
CA VAL A 19 -5.45 0.53 -6.25
C VAL A 19 -4.89 0.93 -4.89
N LEU A 20 -4.15 0.03 -4.23
CA LEU A 20 -3.53 0.30 -2.94
C LEU A 20 -2.36 1.29 -3.03
N VAL A 21 -1.82 1.56 -4.21
CA VAL A 21 -0.64 2.43 -4.36
C VAL A 21 -0.88 3.65 -5.23
N PHE A 22 -1.56 3.51 -6.37
CA PHE A 22 -1.61 4.58 -7.38
C PHE A 22 -2.15 5.91 -6.85
N PRO A 23 -3.26 5.98 -6.08
CA PRO A 23 -3.81 7.26 -5.68
C PRO A 23 -2.84 8.00 -4.75
N GLY A 24 -2.27 7.27 -3.78
CA GLY A 24 -1.38 7.84 -2.78
C GLY A 24 -0.01 8.22 -3.34
N ILE A 25 0.61 7.36 -4.15
CA ILE A 25 1.97 7.61 -4.65
C ILE A 25 2.01 8.84 -5.56
N PHE A 26 0.99 9.02 -6.41
CA PHE A 26 0.89 10.22 -7.23
C PHE A 26 0.51 11.45 -6.40
N ARG A 27 -0.41 11.33 -5.43
CA ARG A 27 -0.75 12.45 -4.55
C ARG A 27 0.47 12.97 -3.79
N GLY A 28 1.23 12.07 -3.15
CA GLY A 28 2.44 12.44 -2.41
C GLY A 28 3.52 13.05 -3.30
N ALA A 29 3.72 12.49 -4.50
CA ALA A 29 4.67 13.03 -5.47
C ALA A 29 4.27 14.43 -5.97
N LEU A 30 2.98 14.66 -6.27
CA LEU A 30 2.44 15.96 -6.67
C LEU A 30 2.57 16.99 -5.54
N ASP A 31 2.24 16.61 -4.30
CA ASP A 31 2.35 17.47 -3.13
C ASP A 31 3.77 17.94 -2.86
N ALA A 32 4.75 17.07 -3.13
CA ALA A 32 6.16 17.38 -2.95
C ALA A 32 6.84 17.90 -4.22
N ARG A 33 6.09 18.07 -5.32
CA ARG A 33 6.60 18.49 -6.64
C ARG A 33 7.79 17.64 -7.11
N ALA A 34 7.69 16.33 -6.91
CA ALA A 34 8.70 15.36 -7.32
C ALA A 34 8.94 15.43 -8.83
N LYS A 35 10.21 15.35 -9.25
CA LYS A 35 10.56 15.23 -10.69
C LYS A 35 10.38 13.82 -11.23
N ALA A 36 10.42 12.82 -10.36
CA ALA A 36 10.28 11.41 -10.70
C ALA A 36 9.83 10.60 -9.47
N ILE A 37 9.31 9.39 -9.70
CA ILE A 37 9.05 8.41 -8.64
C ILE A 37 10.32 7.59 -8.42
N THR A 38 10.96 7.77 -7.27
CA THR A 38 12.20 7.06 -6.90
C THR A 38 11.90 5.72 -6.23
N ASP A 39 12.89 4.83 -6.15
CA ASP A 39 12.73 3.56 -5.41
C ASP A 39 12.53 3.79 -3.91
N LYS A 40 13.12 4.85 -3.34
CA LYS A 40 12.85 5.27 -1.95
C LYS A 40 11.36 5.61 -1.74
N MET A 41 10.73 6.30 -2.69
CA MET A 41 9.27 6.57 -2.65
C MET A 41 8.45 5.29 -2.75
N LYS A 42 8.84 4.35 -3.63
CA LYS A 42 8.15 3.05 -3.78
C LYS A 42 8.24 2.22 -2.49
N ILE A 43 9.41 2.14 -1.87
CA ILE A 43 9.62 1.44 -0.60
C ILE A 43 8.80 2.09 0.51
N SER A 44 8.80 3.43 0.58
CA SER A 44 8.03 4.17 1.59
C SER A 44 6.52 3.95 1.42
N ALA A 45 6.01 3.91 0.18
CA ALA A 45 4.63 3.55 -0.11
C ALA A 45 4.30 2.11 0.34
N ALA A 46 5.16 1.14 0.05
CA ALA A 46 4.97 -0.25 0.44
C ALA A 46 4.94 -0.42 1.97
N LEU A 47 5.85 0.25 2.69
CA LEU A 47 5.88 0.26 4.15
C LEU A 47 4.63 0.93 4.75
N ALA A 48 4.13 2.00 4.13
CA ALA A 48 2.89 2.65 4.56
C ALA A 48 1.67 1.73 4.40
N ILE A 49 1.57 0.99 3.29
CA ILE A 49 0.50 0.00 3.08
C ILE A 49 0.59 -1.13 4.12
N ALA A 50 1.79 -1.68 4.32
CA ALA A 50 2.02 -2.75 5.29
C ALA A 50 1.69 -2.31 6.73
N GLY A 51 2.04 -1.07 7.09
CA GLY A 51 1.79 -0.49 8.41
C GLY A 51 0.31 -0.25 8.73
N LEU A 52 -0.61 -0.39 7.76
CA LEU A 52 -2.05 -0.28 8.00
C LEU A 52 -2.70 -1.58 8.47
N VAL A 53 -1.98 -2.70 8.42
CA VAL A 53 -2.42 -3.97 9.00
C VAL A 53 -1.98 -4.01 10.47
N ASP A 54 -2.93 -4.02 11.40
CA ASP A 54 -2.62 -4.21 12.82
C ASP A 54 -2.05 -5.63 13.03
N GLY A 55 -0.99 -5.76 13.83
CA GLY A 55 -0.41 -7.05 14.19
C GLY A 55 -1.40 -8.00 14.87
N LYS A 56 -2.48 -7.49 15.48
CA LYS A 56 -3.58 -8.28 16.03
C LYS A 56 -4.54 -8.85 14.99
N GLU A 57 -4.65 -8.18 13.84
CA GLU A 57 -5.51 -8.59 12.71
C GLU A 57 -4.74 -9.43 11.68
N LEU A 58 -3.40 -9.38 11.74
CA LEU A 58 -2.51 -10.09 10.83
C LEU A 58 -2.79 -11.60 10.90
N SER A 59 -3.15 -12.16 9.76
CA SER A 59 -3.42 -13.60 9.62
C SER A 59 -3.02 -14.07 8.23
N SER A 60 -3.02 -15.38 8.00
CA SER A 60 -2.70 -15.95 6.68
C SER A 60 -3.64 -15.49 5.56
N THR A 61 -4.82 -14.98 5.91
CA THR A 61 -5.85 -14.46 4.99
C THR A 61 -5.99 -12.93 5.04
N PHE A 62 -5.18 -12.25 5.85
CA PHE A 62 -5.20 -10.79 5.97
C PHE A 62 -3.78 -10.26 6.19
N ILE A 63 -3.02 -10.15 5.08
CA ILE A 63 -1.64 -9.64 5.07
C ILE A 63 -1.51 -8.25 4.43
N VAL A 64 -2.60 -7.76 3.82
CA VAL A 64 -2.68 -6.52 3.05
C VAL A 64 -4.05 -5.91 3.30
N PRO A 65 -4.18 -4.58 3.43
CA PRO A 65 -5.49 -3.95 3.62
C PRO A 65 -6.40 -4.17 2.41
N SER A 66 -7.70 -4.03 2.65
CA SER A 66 -8.70 -4.04 1.58
C SER A 66 -8.45 -2.92 0.57
N VAL A 67 -8.74 -3.18 -0.71
CA VAL A 67 -8.68 -2.18 -1.79
C VAL A 67 -9.64 -1.00 -1.57
N PHE A 68 -10.61 -1.15 -0.65
CA PHE A 68 -11.56 -0.11 -0.27
C PHE A 68 -11.19 0.59 1.06
N ASP A 69 -10.06 0.25 1.67
CA ASP A 69 -9.61 0.89 2.89
C ASP A 69 -9.22 2.35 2.60
N LYS A 70 -10.06 3.27 3.07
CA LYS A 70 -9.91 4.72 2.86
C LYS A 70 -8.64 5.30 3.49
N ARG A 71 -7.99 4.57 4.41
CA ARG A 71 -6.74 5.00 5.05
C ARG A 71 -5.53 4.84 4.13
N VAL A 72 -5.61 3.97 3.13
CA VAL A 72 -4.48 3.60 2.26
C VAL A 72 -3.96 4.80 1.47
N ALA A 73 -4.81 5.46 0.69
CA ALA A 73 -4.37 6.56 -0.16
C ALA A 73 -3.75 7.74 0.63
N PRO A 74 -4.36 8.23 1.74
CA PRO A 74 -3.74 9.26 2.58
C PRO A 74 -2.40 8.83 3.21
N ALA A 75 -2.31 7.60 3.74
CA ALA A 75 -1.08 7.11 4.38
C ALA A 75 0.07 6.99 3.38
N VAL A 76 -0.20 6.45 2.18
CA VAL A 76 0.79 6.35 1.12
C VAL A 76 1.23 7.75 0.65
N ALA A 77 0.30 8.69 0.48
CA ALA A 77 0.63 10.05 0.05
C ALA A 77 1.56 10.76 1.05
N ASP A 78 1.27 10.68 2.34
CA ASP A 78 2.09 11.27 3.39
C ASP A 78 3.49 10.64 3.45
N ALA A 79 3.57 9.31 3.39
CA ALA A 79 4.85 8.59 3.38
C ALA A 79 5.70 8.95 2.15
N VAL A 80 5.09 9.03 0.97
CA VAL A 80 5.77 9.37 -0.28
C VAL A 80 6.26 10.81 -0.27
N LYS A 81 5.45 11.76 0.23
CA LYS A 81 5.83 13.16 0.39
C LYS A 81 7.06 13.31 1.30
N LYS A 82 7.14 12.55 2.38
CA LYS A 82 8.28 12.53 3.32
C LYS A 82 9.53 11.83 2.76
N ALA A 83 9.37 11.07 1.69
CA ALA A 83 10.43 10.25 1.10
C ALA A 83 11.25 10.96 0.00
N ILE A 84 10.87 12.20 -0.37
CA ILE A 84 11.60 13.04 -1.34
C ILE A 84 13.03 13.31 -0.86
#